data_AF-A0A926RLE2-F1
#
_entry.id   AF-A0A926RLE2-F1
#
_cell.length_a   1.000
_cell.length_b   1.000
_cell.length_c   1.000
_cell.angle_alpha   90.00
_cell.angle_beta   90.00
_cell.angle_gamma   90.00
#
_symmetry.space_group_name_H-M   'P 1'
#
loop_
_entity.id
_entity.type
_entity.pdbx_description
1 polymer ?
#
loop_
_entity_poly.entity_id
_entity_poly.type
_entity_poly.pdbx_seq_one_letter_code
_entity_poly.pdbx_strand_id
1 'polypeptide(L)'
;MNKNSKVLALKYRPQTFNDLIGQDVVAETIINSIKAKKIPNAYLFTGIRGVGKTTIARIVAKGLNCTNGIDSLCKENFCDNCEGIINSSHIDVMEIDGASTNSVENVRELIEFSRYSPTSSRYKIFIIDEVHMLSKQAFNALLKTLEEPPEYLKFIFATTEIKKIPVTVVSRCQRFDLSRIKSTELFEFIKKVKDKEKGNVSDEALKLIVKISEGSVRDALSLLDRGLLTLTDNKELDLATAQKIFGFFDKSLLIDMFKLILQGEENRVIEIYRKIYDQGVEPKVFINDFLELVYYFKNIDSLTLESTNFSLNDEEFSKIKEISNKIDNQILILFWQFTIKTLDELDIVSNQNLSIEMFLMRLMYLIDLKSNNNETEKNGQSKSIKKEEIISDFKNDTINQIKNISQEKKTKPQIQTETKAEDKNSINSFNDLIKICTQNREVKLKFELEKNVNLVSFEKNRLEISFNDNLDKNFVKDLSLKLFEWTGERWIISFSKSIGEISIREKENNKKIELLKNFQNSELYKHVREKFPDANLVEIIPKKEHDE
;
A
#
# COMPACT_ATOMS: atom_id res chain seq x y z
N MET A 1 15.99 -5.85 -39.76
CA MET A 1 15.36 -6.70 -38.72
C MET A 1 16.45 -7.41 -37.93
N ASN A 2 16.92 -6.81 -36.82
CA ASN A 2 17.94 -7.43 -35.98
C ASN A 2 17.30 -8.55 -35.12
N LYS A 3 17.73 -9.79 -35.35
CA LYS A 3 17.37 -10.99 -34.56
C LYS A 3 18.05 -10.98 -33.17
N ASN A 4 17.75 -9.98 -32.35
CA ASN A 4 18.05 -10.00 -30.92
C ASN A 4 16.85 -9.44 -30.17
N SER A 5 15.78 -10.23 -30.11
CA SER A 5 14.46 -9.89 -29.55
C SER A 5 14.43 -9.81 -28.01
N LYS A 6 15.58 -9.64 -27.35
CA LYS A 6 15.65 -9.54 -25.89
C LYS A 6 15.60 -8.08 -25.47
N VAL A 7 14.59 -7.75 -24.67
CA VAL A 7 14.42 -6.45 -23.99
C VAL A 7 15.74 -6.00 -23.36
N LEU A 8 16.07 -4.71 -23.43
CA LEU A 8 17.35 -4.18 -22.95
C LEU A 8 17.60 -4.53 -21.48
N ALA A 9 16.56 -4.51 -20.65
CA ALA A 9 16.61 -4.88 -19.23
C ALA A 9 17.10 -6.32 -18.99
N LEU A 10 16.89 -7.24 -19.94
CA LEU A 10 17.39 -8.61 -19.88
C LEU A 10 18.79 -8.73 -20.50
N LYS A 11 19.03 -8.02 -21.61
CA LYS A 11 20.30 -8.05 -22.35
C LYS A 11 21.46 -7.48 -21.54
N TYR A 12 21.21 -6.37 -20.83
CA TYR A 12 22.21 -5.68 -20.01
C TYR A 12 22.13 -6.06 -18.54
N ARG A 13 21.51 -7.20 -18.21
CA ARG A 13 21.46 -7.67 -16.82
C ARG A 13 22.89 -8.00 -16.33
N PRO A 14 23.37 -7.37 -15.24
CA PRO A 14 24.70 -7.61 -14.67
C PRO A 14 25.00 -9.09 -14.47
N GLN A 15 26.20 -9.53 -14.86
CA GLN A 15 26.64 -10.93 -14.76
C GLN A 15 27.65 -11.15 -13.65
N THR A 16 28.37 -10.09 -13.28
CA THR A 16 29.38 -10.08 -12.22
C THR A 16 29.16 -8.93 -11.25
N PHE A 17 29.83 -9.00 -10.09
CA PHE A 17 29.76 -7.92 -9.09
C PHE A 17 30.26 -6.57 -9.64
N ASN A 18 31.21 -6.58 -10.58
CA ASN A 18 31.77 -5.36 -11.17
C ASN A 18 30.81 -4.68 -12.17
N ASP A 19 29.79 -5.39 -12.64
CA ASP A 19 28.78 -4.85 -13.55
C ASP A 19 27.62 -4.18 -12.80
N LEU A 20 27.60 -4.28 -11.46
CA LEU A 20 26.61 -3.62 -10.62
C LEU A 20 26.89 -2.12 -10.55
N ILE A 21 25.84 -1.31 -10.56
CA ILE A 21 25.95 0.15 -10.59
C ILE A 21 25.44 0.71 -9.27
N GLY A 22 26.24 1.57 -8.63
CA GLY A 22 25.87 2.30 -7.42
C GLY A 22 25.70 1.42 -6.17
N GLN A 23 26.20 0.18 -6.19
CA GLN A 23 26.10 -0.80 -5.09
C GLN A 23 27.47 -1.33 -4.65
N ASP A 24 28.52 -0.52 -4.78
CA ASP A 24 29.92 -0.94 -4.58
C ASP A 24 30.17 -1.49 -3.18
N VAL A 25 29.65 -0.81 -2.15
CA VAL A 25 29.82 -1.23 -0.75
C VAL A 25 29.20 -2.60 -0.48
N VAL A 26 28.01 -2.86 -1.04
CA VAL A 26 27.31 -4.14 -0.88
C VAL A 26 28.08 -5.24 -1.62
N ALA A 27 28.51 -4.96 -2.85
CA ALA A 27 29.29 -5.89 -3.65
C ALA A 27 30.61 -6.27 -2.96
N GLU A 28 31.36 -5.28 -2.48
CA GLU A 28 32.63 -5.48 -1.78
C GLU A 28 32.45 -6.28 -0.48
N THR A 29 31.42 -5.96 0.31
CA THR A 29 31.12 -6.67 1.57
C THR A 29 30.83 -8.16 1.31
N ILE A 30 30.08 -8.47 0.25
CA ILE A 30 29.76 -9.85 -0.13
C ILE A 30 31.00 -10.57 -0.67
N ILE A 31 31.80 -9.92 -1.51
CA ILE A 31 33.05 -10.51 -2.01
C ILE A 31 33.97 -10.85 -0.82
N ASN A 32 34.14 -9.91 0.11
CA ASN A 32 34.98 -10.09 1.28
C ASN A 32 34.45 -11.19 2.22
N SER A 33 33.14 -11.30 2.40
CA SER A 33 32.55 -12.37 3.25
C SER A 33 32.78 -13.76 2.67
N ILE A 34 32.68 -13.91 1.34
CA ILE A 34 32.91 -15.17 0.65
C ILE A 34 34.40 -15.53 0.67
N LYS A 35 35.31 -14.57 0.43
CA LYS A 35 36.77 -14.78 0.55
C LYS A 35 37.17 -15.20 1.97
N ALA A 36 36.59 -14.57 2.98
CA ALA A 36 36.82 -14.89 4.39
C ALA A 36 36.14 -16.19 4.84
N LYS A 37 35.41 -16.89 3.95
CA LYS A 37 34.57 -18.07 4.27
C LYS A 37 33.55 -17.82 5.39
N LYS A 38 33.17 -16.56 5.64
CA LYS A 38 32.14 -16.14 6.60
C LYS A 38 30.81 -15.95 5.87
N ILE A 39 30.30 -17.04 5.30
CA ILE A 39 29.09 -17.01 4.47
C ILE A 39 27.86 -17.15 5.38
N PRO A 40 26.97 -16.14 5.45
CA PRO A 40 25.73 -16.24 6.22
C PRO A 40 24.81 -17.32 5.65
N ASN A 41 23.98 -17.89 6.51
CA ASN A 41 23.00 -18.90 6.10
C ASN A 41 21.86 -18.31 5.26
N ALA A 42 21.51 -17.06 5.51
CA ALA A 42 20.49 -16.35 4.77
C ALA A 42 20.94 -14.93 4.42
N TYR A 43 20.78 -14.54 3.17
CA TYR A 43 20.92 -13.17 2.68
C TYR A 43 19.54 -12.54 2.53
N LEU A 44 19.40 -11.25 2.88
CA LEU A 44 18.18 -10.50 2.66
C LEU A 44 18.49 -9.19 1.94
N PHE A 45 18.14 -9.12 0.66
CA PHE A 45 18.25 -7.94 -0.19
C PHE A 45 16.95 -7.14 -0.14
N THR A 46 17.03 -5.88 0.29
CA THR A 46 15.89 -4.97 0.28
C THR A 46 16.21 -3.68 -0.46
N GLY A 47 15.20 -3.08 -1.10
CA GLY A 47 15.35 -1.88 -1.89
C GLY A 47 14.20 -1.71 -2.87
N ILE A 48 14.17 -0.59 -3.59
CA ILE A 48 13.10 -0.29 -4.55
C ILE A 48 13.02 -1.35 -5.65
N ARG A 49 11.89 -1.40 -6.36
CA ARG A 49 11.73 -2.24 -7.54
C ARG A 49 12.78 -1.85 -8.58
N GLY A 50 13.33 -2.84 -9.30
CA GLY A 50 14.23 -2.60 -10.43
C GLY A 50 15.67 -2.15 -10.11
N VAL A 51 16.04 -2.00 -8.83
CA VAL A 51 17.43 -1.67 -8.41
C VAL A 51 18.44 -2.81 -8.61
N GLY A 52 17.97 -4.06 -8.75
CA GLY A 52 18.83 -5.22 -9.01
C GLY A 52 18.88 -6.31 -7.92
N LYS A 53 17.93 -6.34 -6.97
CA LYS A 53 17.85 -7.35 -5.89
C LYS A 53 18.04 -8.80 -6.39
N THR A 54 17.18 -9.25 -7.30
CA THR A 54 17.20 -10.61 -7.87
C THR A 54 18.46 -10.84 -8.71
N THR A 55 19.01 -9.79 -9.33
CA THR A 55 20.27 -9.89 -10.09
C THR A 55 21.45 -10.14 -9.15
N ILE A 56 21.56 -9.38 -8.06
CA ILE A 56 22.60 -9.59 -7.04
C ILE A 56 22.45 -10.98 -6.43
N ALA A 57 21.23 -11.44 -6.14
CA ALA A 57 20.98 -12.79 -5.65
C ALA A 57 21.57 -13.89 -6.57
N ARG A 58 21.38 -13.76 -7.89
CA ARG A 58 21.98 -14.69 -8.86
C ARG A 58 23.51 -14.59 -8.93
N ILE A 59 24.06 -13.38 -8.85
CA ILE A 59 25.53 -13.18 -8.82
C ILE A 59 26.14 -13.80 -7.57
N VAL A 60 25.49 -13.67 -6.40
CA VAL A 60 25.89 -14.34 -5.16
C VAL A 60 25.84 -15.85 -5.31
N ALA A 61 24.77 -16.40 -5.89
CA ALA A 61 24.66 -17.82 -6.15
C ALA A 61 25.80 -18.33 -7.06
N LYS A 62 26.15 -17.57 -8.12
CA LYS A 62 27.32 -17.85 -8.95
C LYS A 62 28.61 -17.82 -8.14
N GLY A 63 28.83 -16.80 -7.30
CA GLY A 63 30.02 -16.69 -6.46
C GLY A 63 30.21 -17.84 -5.47
N LEU A 64 29.12 -18.45 -5.01
CA LEU A 64 29.16 -19.58 -4.09
C LEU A 64 29.36 -20.93 -4.81
N ASN A 65 28.81 -21.10 -6.00
CA ASN A 65 28.77 -22.39 -6.72
C ASN A 65 29.68 -22.47 -7.96
N CYS A 66 30.39 -21.41 -8.31
CA CYS A 66 31.34 -21.44 -9.43
C CYS A 66 32.52 -22.39 -9.12
N THR A 67 32.84 -23.25 -10.08
CA THR A 67 33.98 -24.20 -10.03
C THR A 67 35.33 -23.49 -9.91
N ASN A 68 35.45 -22.27 -10.45
CA ASN A 68 36.69 -21.50 -10.46
C ASN A 68 36.87 -20.66 -9.18
N GLY A 69 35.90 -20.68 -8.26
CA GLY A 69 35.90 -19.85 -7.06
C GLY A 69 35.59 -18.38 -7.33
N ILE A 70 35.52 -17.58 -6.25
CA ILE A 70 35.07 -16.17 -6.34
C ILE A 70 36.12 -15.24 -6.97
N ASP A 71 37.42 -15.54 -6.80
CA ASP A 71 38.51 -14.71 -7.31
C ASP A 71 38.62 -14.74 -8.84
N SER A 72 38.08 -15.79 -9.47
CA SER A 72 38.04 -15.96 -10.94
C SER A 72 36.62 -16.30 -11.40
N LEU A 73 35.65 -15.49 -10.98
CA LEU A 73 34.26 -15.61 -11.45
C LEU A 73 34.24 -15.64 -12.98
N CYS A 74 33.61 -16.66 -13.56
CA CYS A 74 33.49 -16.78 -15.02
C CYS A 74 32.83 -15.53 -15.63
N LYS A 75 33.58 -14.82 -16.49
CA LYS A 75 33.12 -13.62 -17.20
C LYS A 75 32.63 -13.92 -18.62
N GLU A 76 33.36 -14.76 -19.35
CA GLU A 76 33.11 -15.06 -20.77
C GLU A 76 32.85 -16.56 -21.01
N ASN A 77 33.76 -17.43 -20.53
CA ASN A 77 33.54 -18.87 -20.54
C ASN A 77 32.87 -19.32 -19.23
N PHE A 78 31.55 -19.39 -19.24
CA PHE A 78 30.77 -19.89 -18.11
C PHE A 78 31.00 -21.39 -17.91
N CYS A 79 31.21 -21.81 -16.67
CA CYS A 79 31.09 -23.23 -16.32
C CYS A 79 29.63 -23.65 -16.27
N ASP A 80 29.37 -24.96 -16.30
CA ASP A 80 28.01 -25.53 -16.29
C ASP A 80 27.15 -24.96 -15.15
N ASN A 81 27.73 -24.77 -13.96
CA ASN A 81 27.04 -24.17 -12.82
C ASN A 81 26.66 -22.70 -13.09
N CYS A 82 27.58 -21.90 -13.64
CA CYS A 82 27.33 -20.50 -13.95
C CYS A 82 26.28 -20.34 -15.06
N GLU A 83 26.36 -21.16 -16.11
CA GLU A 83 25.40 -21.13 -17.21
C GLU A 83 24.00 -21.53 -16.75
N GLY A 84 23.89 -22.60 -15.96
CA GLY A 84 22.62 -23.03 -15.38
C GLY A 84 21.98 -21.95 -14.49
N ILE A 85 22.77 -21.21 -13.71
CA ILE A 85 22.24 -20.14 -12.85
C ILE A 85 21.78 -18.94 -13.68
N ILE A 86 22.48 -18.59 -14.75
CA ILE A 86 22.09 -17.48 -15.64
C ILE A 86 20.76 -17.77 -16.33
N ASN A 87 20.59 -19.01 -16.78
CA ASN A 87 19.39 -19.48 -17.47
C ASN A 87 18.26 -19.91 -16.50
N SER A 88 18.45 -19.77 -15.19
CA SER A 88 17.50 -20.20 -14.14
C SER A 88 17.09 -21.69 -14.27
N SER A 89 18.02 -22.55 -14.71
CA SER A 89 17.79 -23.98 -14.95
C SER A 89 18.68 -24.90 -14.09
N HIS A 90 19.34 -24.33 -13.08
CA HIS A 90 20.27 -25.07 -12.22
C HIS A 90 19.53 -25.88 -11.14
N ILE A 91 19.87 -27.17 -11.01
CA ILE A 91 19.19 -28.09 -10.07
C ILE A 91 19.40 -27.66 -8.60
N ASP A 92 20.63 -27.30 -8.23
CA ASP A 92 20.95 -26.86 -6.86
C ASP A 92 20.69 -25.37 -6.58
N VAL A 93 20.21 -24.59 -7.56
CA VAL A 93 19.86 -23.18 -7.37
C VAL A 93 18.43 -22.97 -7.85
N MET A 94 17.50 -22.98 -6.91
CA MET A 94 16.07 -22.83 -7.19
C MET A 94 15.64 -21.39 -6.97
N GLU A 95 15.16 -20.76 -8.03
CA GLU A 95 14.57 -19.42 -8.00
C GLU A 95 13.04 -19.53 -7.95
N ILE A 96 12.44 -18.89 -6.95
CA ILE A 96 11.04 -19.00 -6.59
C ILE A 96 10.48 -17.58 -6.45
N ASP A 97 9.36 -17.32 -7.10
CA ASP A 97 8.64 -16.05 -6.95
C ASP A 97 7.58 -16.19 -5.87
N GLY A 98 7.80 -15.51 -4.73
CA GLY A 98 6.91 -15.49 -3.58
C GLY A 98 5.49 -15.00 -3.89
N ALA A 99 5.28 -14.25 -4.99
CA ALA A 99 3.94 -13.88 -5.44
C ALA A 99 3.18 -15.09 -6.02
N SER A 100 3.87 -15.97 -6.72
CA SER A 100 3.30 -17.18 -7.36
C SER A 100 3.23 -18.39 -6.42
N THR A 101 4.16 -18.48 -5.46
CA THR A 101 4.30 -19.61 -4.54
C THR A 101 4.18 -19.17 -3.09
N ASN A 102 3.08 -18.51 -2.74
CA ASN A 102 2.85 -17.97 -1.40
C ASN A 102 2.28 -18.97 -0.38
N SER A 103 1.89 -20.16 -0.85
CA SER A 103 1.21 -21.18 -0.05
C SER A 103 2.18 -21.86 0.93
N VAL A 104 1.64 -22.33 2.05
CA VAL A 104 2.42 -23.09 3.05
C VAL A 104 2.91 -24.40 2.48
N GLU A 105 2.13 -25.01 1.58
CA GLU A 105 2.45 -26.32 1.01
C GLU A 105 3.68 -26.24 0.09
N ASN A 106 3.73 -25.23 -0.79
CA ASN A 106 4.90 -25.01 -1.64
C ASN A 106 6.16 -24.80 -0.80
N VAL A 107 6.05 -24.08 0.32
CA VAL A 107 7.17 -23.87 1.23
C VAL A 107 7.57 -25.14 1.99
N ARG A 108 6.61 -26.01 2.32
CA ARG A 108 6.93 -27.33 2.89
C ARG A 108 7.67 -28.21 1.90
N GLU A 109 7.26 -28.24 0.64
CA GLU A 109 7.98 -28.94 -0.42
C GLU A 109 9.42 -28.42 -0.53
N LEU A 110 9.63 -27.10 -0.50
CA LEU A 110 10.98 -26.51 -0.46
C LEU A 110 11.81 -26.98 0.74
N ILE A 111 11.18 -27.06 1.92
CA ILE A 111 11.84 -27.56 3.13
C ILE A 111 12.18 -29.04 2.98
N GLU A 112 11.34 -29.86 2.36
CA GLU A 112 11.66 -31.26 2.07
C GLU A 112 12.84 -31.37 1.10
N PHE A 113 12.85 -30.59 0.01
CA PHE A 113 13.98 -30.53 -0.91
C PHE A 113 15.26 -30.06 -0.20
N SER A 114 15.16 -29.18 0.79
CA SER A 114 16.31 -28.67 1.54
C SER A 114 17.07 -29.73 2.35
N ARG A 115 16.42 -30.85 2.68
CA ARG A 115 17.02 -31.97 3.45
C ARG A 115 18.05 -32.77 2.66
N TYR A 116 18.01 -32.70 1.32
CA TYR A 116 18.93 -33.41 0.46
C TYR A 116 20.14 -32.54 0.12
N SER A 117 21.34 -33.13 0.18
CA SER A 117 22.59 -32.48 -0.22
C SER A 117 22.58 -32.07 -1.69
N PRO A 118 23.41 -31.08 -2.10
CA PRO A 118 23.51 -30.64 -3.48
C PRO A 118 24.05 -31.77 -4.39
N THR A 119 23.71 -31.73 -5.68
CA THR A 119 24.07 -32.77 -6.65
C THR A 119 25.38 -32.49 -7.35
N SER A 120 25.57 -31.27 -7.86
CA SER A 120 26.74 -30.87 -8.65
C SER A 120 27.45 -29.62 -8.10
N SER A 121 26.80 -28.91 -7.17
CA SER A 121 27.31 -27.67 -6.57
C SER A 121 27.80 -27.85 -5.14
N ARG A 122 28.54 -26.85 -4.64
CA ARG A 122 29.00 -26.81 -3.26
C ARG A 122 27.87 -26.47 -2.28
N TYR A 123 26.99 -25.56 -2.68
CA TYR A 123 25.85 -25.11 -1.88
C TYR A 123 24.54 -25.34 -2.63
N LYS A 124 23.50 -25.68 -1.88
CA LYS A 124 22.11 -25.67 -2.34
C LYS A 124 21.51 -24.32 -1.97
N ILE A 125 21.03 -23.58 -2.97
CA ILE A 125 20.63 -22.18 -2.82
C ILE A 125 19.16 -22.02 -3.19
N PHE A 126 18.38 -21.47 -2.29
CA PHE A 126 17.00 -21.03 -2.57
C PHE A 126 16.97 -19.52 -2.70
N ILE A 127 16.65 -19.03 -3.90
CA ILE A 127 16.40 -17.61 -4.15
C ILE A 127 14.89 -17.41 -4.11
N ILE A 128 14.39 -16.64 -3.14
CA ILE A 128 12.98 -16.32 -3.01
C ILE A 128 12.80 -14.82 -3.27
N ASP A 129 12.28 -14.50 -4.46
CA ASP A 129 11.94 -13.13 -4.85
C ASP A 129 10.59 -12.71 -4.29
N GLU A 130 10.41 -11.42 -4.07
CA GLU A 130 9.26 -10.81 -3.39
C GLU A 130 8.77 -11.61 -2.17
N VAL A 131 9.71 -11.99 -1.30
CA VAL A 131 9.44 -12.86 -0.12
C VAL A 131 8.34 -12.31 0.79
N HIS A 132 8.12 -11.00 0.80
CA HIS A 132 7.06 -10.35 1.57
C HIS A 132 5.64 -10.78 1.15
N MET A 133 5.48 -11.40 -0.01
CA MET A 133 4.23 -11.97 -0.50
C MET A 133 3.92 -13.35 0.11
N LEU A 134 4.87 -13.98 0.80
CA LEU A 134 4.63 -15.25 1.50
C LEU A 134 3.61 -15.08 2.62
N SER A 135 2.76 -16.10 2.80
CA SER A 135 1.83 -16.16 3.93
C SER A 135 2.58 -16.23 5.28
N LYS A 136 1.94 -15.74 6.35
CA LYS A 136 2.53 -15.82 7.71
C LYS A 136 2.84 -17.25 8.13
N GLN A 137 1.99 -18.19 7.72
CA GLN A 137 2.17 -19.61 7.98
C GLN A 137 3.37 -20.18 7.21
N ALA A 138 3.62 -19.73 5.98
CA ALA A 138 4.80 -20.09 5.21
C ALA A 138 6.10 -19.59 5.85
N PHE A 139 6.10 -18.34 6.36
CA PHE A 139 7.23 -17.83 7.14
C PHE A 139 7.52 -18.69 8.38
N ASN A 140 6.48 -19.05 9.13
CA ASN A 140 6.63 -19.89 10.33
C ASN A 140 7.18 -21.28 10.00
N ALA A 141 6.82 -21.84 8.83
CA ALA A 141 7.38 -23.10 8.37
C ALA A 141 8.89 -22.98 8.07
N LEU A 142 9.33 -21.86 7.48
CA LEU A 142 10.75 -21.60 7.18
C LEU A 142 11.60 -21.33 8.42
N LEU A 143 11.01 -20.85 9.53
CA LEU A 143 11.78 -20.46 10.73
C LEU A 143 12.65 -21.59 11.26
N LYS A 144 12.13 -22.82 11.33
CA LYS A 144 12.89 -23.98 11.81
C LYS A 144 14.13 -24.23 10.95
N THR A 145 13.97 -24.17 9.64
CA THR A 145 15.06 -24.36 8.67
C THR A 145 16.04 -23.19 8.65
N LEU A 146 15.59 -21.97 8.96
CA LEU A 146 16.45 -20.78 9.05
C LEU A 146 17.26 -20.72 10.35
N GLU A 147 16.75 -21.30 11.44
CA GLU A 147 17.45 -21.38 12.74
C GLU A 147 18.59 -22.40 12.70
N GLU A 148 18.31 -23.59 12.19
CA GLU A 148 19.27 -24.69 12.13
C GLU A 148 19.38 -25.24 10.69
N PRO A 149 19.87 -24.45 9.72
CA PRO A 149 20.04 -24.92 8.36
C PRO A 149 21.23 -25.88 8.26
N PRO A 150 21.15 -26.90 7.38
CA PRO A 150 22.33 -27.67 6.98
C PRO A 150 23.45 -26.76 6.45
N GLU A 151 24.72 -27.12 6.67
CA GLU A 151 25.86 -26.25 6.30
C GLU A 151 25.92 -25.90 4.80
N TYR A 152 25.47 -26.82 3.95
CA TYR A 152 25.42 -26.66 2.49
C TYR A 152 24.21 -25.84 2.02
N LEU A 153 23.22 -25.58 2.88
CA LEU A 153 22.00 -24.88 2.52
C LEU A 153 22.16 -23.37 2.72
N LYS A 154 21.77 -22.59 1.71
CA LYS A 154 21.78 -21.13 1.76
C LYS A 154 20.46 -20.56 1.24
N PHE A 155 19.95 -19.55 1.92
CA PHE A 155 18.78 -18.78 1.48
C PHE A 155 19.19 -17.41 0.98
N ILE A 156 18.53 -16.95 -0.08
CA ILE A 156 18.65 -15.58 -0.58
C ILE A 156 17.25 -15.01 -0.77
N PHE A 157 16.89 -14.06 0.07
CA PHE A 157 15.61 -13.37 0.03
C PHE A 157 15.75 -12.02 -0.67
N ALA A 158 14.80 -11.69 -1.53
CA ALA A 158 14.65 -10.36 -2.10
C ALA A 158 13.27 -9.78 -1.76
N THR A 159 13.22 -8.51 -1.37
CA THR A 159 11.96 -7.83 -1.07
C THR A 159 11.97 -6.34 -1.42
N THR A 160 10.85 -5.84 -1.91
CA THR A 160 10.56 -4.40 -1.98
C THR A 160 10.05 -3.83 -0.66
N GLU A 161 9.42 -4.65 0.18
CA GLU A 161 8.74 -4.21 1.41
C GLU A 161 9.24 -4.96 2.65
N ILE A 162 10.34 -4.47 3.24
CA ILE A 162 10.94 -5.08 4.44
C ILE A 162 9.99 -5.11 5.65
N LYS A 163 9.13 -4.11 5.79
CA LYS A 163 8.21 -3.98 6.94
C LYS A 163 7.14 -5.08 6.99
N LYS A 164 6.85 -5.72 5.85
CA LYS A 164 5.89 -6.84 5.77
C LYS A 164 6.49 -8.17 6.23
N ILE A 165 7.82 -8.27 6.31
CA ILE A 165 8.51 -9.49 6.73
C ILE A 165 8.55 -9.54 8.27
N PRO A 166 8.23 -10.69 8.89
CA PRO A 166 8.37 -10.86 10.33
C PRO A 166 9.79 -10.58 10.83
N VAL A 167 9.92 -9.83 11.92
CA VAL A 167 11.21 -9.47 12.53
C VAL A 167 12.04 -10.71 12.88
N THR A 168 11.38 -11.82 13.22
CA THR A 168 12.02 -13.11 13.51
C THR A 168 12.80 -13.68 12.32
N VAL A 169 12.37 -13.42 11.08
CA VAL A 169 13.08 -13.83 9.86
C VAL A 169 14.22 -12.86 9.58
N VAL A 170 13.94 -11.56 9.69
CA VAL A 170 14.94 -10.50 9.45
C VAL A 170 16.14 -10.66 10.38
N SER A 171 15.93 -10.99 11.66
CA SER A 171 17.00 -11.16 12.63
C SER A 171 17.93 -12.36 12.37
N ARG A 172 17.50 -13.32 11.52
CA ARG A 172 18.27 -14.51 11.13
C ARG A 172 18.94 -14.37 9.77
N CYS A 173 18.78 -13.21 9.11
CA CYS A 173 19.35 -12.92 7.81
C CYS A 173 20.44 -11.85 7.91
N GLN A 174 21.48 -11.99 7.09
CA GLN A 174 22.37 -10.87 6.80
C GLN A 174 21.65 -9.93 5.83
N ARG A 175 21.23 -8.77 6.35
CA ARG A 175 20.48 -7.77 5.58
C ARG A 175 21.42 -6.86 4.79
N PHE A 176 21.06 -6.62 3.53
CA PHE A 176 21.71 -5.69 2.61
C PHE A 176 20.67 -4.75 2.02
N ASP A 177 20.84 -3.46 2.29
CA ASP A 177 19.96 -2.40 1.80
C ASP A 177 20.55 -1.82 0.50
N LEU A 178 19.85 -2.02 -0.61
CA LEU A 178 20.20 -1.47 -1.90
C LEU A 178 19.62 -0.07 -2.02
N SER A 179 20.49 0.93 -2.04
CA SER A 179 20.11 2.33 -2.21
C SER A 179 19.64 2.62 -3.63
N ARG A 180 18.83 3.67 -3.79
CA ARG A 180 18.53 4.21 -5.13
C ARG A 180 19.83 4.64 -5.80
N ILE A 181 19.93 4.42 -7.11
CA ILE A 181 21.11 4.83 -7.87
C ILE A 181 21.03 6.33 -8.12
N LYS A 182 22.18 7.00 -8.00
CA LYS A 182 22.27 8.45 -8.23
C LYS A 182 21.95 8.77 -9.69
N SER A 183 21.29 9.89 -9.92
CA SER A 183 20.89 10.30 -11.28
C SER A 183 22.08 10.46 -12.23
N THR A 184 23.23 10.93 -11.73
CA THR A 184 24.47 11.05 -12.53
C THR A 184 25.01 9.70 -12.97
N GLU A 185 25.14 8.75 -12.04
CA GLU A 185 25.61 7.38 -12.32
C GLU A 185 24.65 6.65 -13.28
N LEU A 186 23.33 6.80 -13.09
CA LEU A 186 22.32 6.21 -13.95
C LEU A 186 22.34 6.82 -15.35
N PHE A 187 22.50 8.15 -15.47
CA PHE A 187 22.63 8.84 -16.76
C PHE A 187 23.82 8.33 -17.56
N GLU A 188 25.01 8.25 -16.95
CA GLU A 188 26.20 7.73 -17.61
C GLU A 188 26.03 6.28 -18.06
N PHE A 189 25.36 5.46 -17.25
CA PHE A 189 25.07 4.08 -17.62
C PHE A 189 24.14 3.97 -18.83
N ILE A 190 23.01 4.69 -18.83
CA ILE A 190 22.06 4.67 -19.95
C ILE A 190 22.72 5.22 -21.22
N LYS A 191 23.58 6.24 -21.10
CA LYS A 191 24.38 6.78 -22.22
C LYS A 191 25.29 5.72 -22.83
N LYS A 192 26.02 4.95 -22.00
CA LYS A 192 26.82 3.81 -22.46
C LYS A 192 25.98 2.73 -23.17
N VAL A 193 24.76 2.47 -22.68
CA VAL A 193 23.85 1.49 -23.29
C VAL A 193 23.32 2.00 -24.64
N LYS A 194 22.92 3.27 -24.72
CA LYS A 194 22.53 3.95 -25.96
C LYS A 194 23.61 3.80 -27.03
N ASP A 195 24.87 4.09 -26.67
CA ASP A 195 26.00 4.03 -27.61
C ASP A 195 26.24 2.59 -28.12
N LYS A 196 26.09 1.59 -27.25
CA LYS A 196 26.19 0.17 -27.63
C LYS A 196 25.07 -0.29 -28.56
N GLU A 197 23.86 0.19 -28.36
CA GLU A 197 22.71 -0.12 -29.24
C GLU A 197 22.69 0.74 -30.52
N LYS A 198 23.62 1.69 -30.68
CA LYS A 198 23.65 2.69 -31.76
C LYS A 198 22.33 3.48 -31.85
N GLY A 199 21.71 3.76 -30.70
CA GLY A 199 20.46 4.50 -30.61
C GLY A 199 20.68 6.01 -30.75
N ASN A 200 19.85 6.69 -31.55
CA ASN A 200 19.89 8.15 -31.69
C ASN A 200 18.93 8.79 -30.68
N VAL A 201 19.43 9.17 -29.50
CA VAL A 201 18.64 9.75 -28.40
C VAL A 201 19.35 10.96 -27.81
N SER A 202 18.66 12.09 -27.71
CA SER A 202 19.24 13.32 -27.16
C SER A 202 19.60 13.19 -25.67
N ASP A 203 20.62 13.94 -25.22
CA ASP A 203 21.02 13.96 -23.81
C ASP A 203 19.88 14.47 -22.90
N GLU A 204 19.01 15.35 -23.41
CA GLU A 204 17.82 15.83 -22.68
C GLU A 204 16.75 14.75 -22.50
N ALA A 205 16.49 13.94 -23.54
CA ALA A 205 15.59 12.80 -23.42
C ALA A 205 16.13 11.73 -22.46
N LEU A 206 17.46 11.51 -22.44
CA LEU A 206 18.09 10.62 -21.46
C LEU A 206 17.92 11.13 -20.02
N LYS A 207 18.08 12.44 -19.79
CA LYS A 207 17.82 13.05 -18.46
C LYS A 207 16.37 12.84 -18.03
N LEU A 208 15.41 12.97 -18.97
CA LEU A 208 14.01 12.69 -18.70
C LEU A 208 13.78 11.23 -18.29
N ILE A 209 14.38 10.27 -18.99
CA ILE A 209 14.29 8.84 -18.63
C ILE A 209 14.84 8.59 -17.22
N VAL A 210 16.02 9.12 -16.90
CA VAL A 210 16.64 9.00 -15.57
C VAL A 210 15.72 9.55 -14.48
N LYS A 211 15.07 10.68 -14.75
CA LYS A 211 14.11 11.32 -13.84
C LYS A 211 12.91 10.43 -13.57
N ILE A 212 12.23 9.96 -14.62
CA ILE A 212 11.04 9.10 -14.51
C ILE A 212 11.38 7.77 -13.80
N SER A 213 12.61 7.28 -13.96
CA SER A 213 13.03 6.01 -13.38
C SER A 213 13.30 6.05 -11.88
N GLU A 214 13.41 7.25 -11.28
CA GLU A 214 13.67 7.45 -9.85
C GLU A 214 14.79 6.56 -9.24
N GLY A 215 15.85 6.31 -10.01
CA GLY A 215 16.98 5.48 -9.58
C GLY A 215 16.81 3.95 -9.79
N SER A 216 15.75 3.51 -10.47
CA SER A 216 15.55 2.13 -10.92
C SER A 216 16.23 1.86 -12.26
N VAL A 217 17.21 0.95 -12.31
CA VAL A 217 17.91 0.58 -13.56
C VAL A 217 16.96 -0.12 -14.54
N ARG A 218 16.12 -1.02 -14.02
CA ARG A 218 15.22 -1.82 -14.85
C ARG A 218 14.21 -0.92 -15.58
N ASP A 219 13.65 0.05 -14.87
CA ASP A 219 12.66 0.96 -15.44
C ASP A 219 13.32 1.91 -16.44
N ALA A 220 14.51 2.43 -16.12
CA ALA A 220 15.34 3.21 -17.05
C ALA A 220 15.62 2.48 -18.37
N LEU A 221 16.07 1.23 -18.31
CA LEU A 221 16.33 0.43 -19.51
C LEU A 221 15.05 0.13 -20.28
N SER A 222 13.92 -0.07 -19.58
CA SER A 222 12.63 -0.34 -20.21
C SER A 222 12.08 0.89 -20.94
N LEU A 223 12.25 2.08 -20.35
CA LEU A 223 11.90 3.36 -20.96
C LEU A 223 12.82 3.67 -22.15
N LEU A 224 14.13 3.40 -22.05
CA LEU A 224 15.05 3.53 -23.17
C LEU A 224 14.64 2.60 -24.33
N ASP A 225 14.33 1.34 -24.05
CA ASP A 225 13.92 0.36 -25.06
C ASP A 225 12.63 0.81 -25.77
N ARG A 226 11.63 1.25 -25.00
CA ARG A 226 10.39 1.83 -25.54
C ARG A 226 10.67 3.06 -26.43
N GLY A 227 11.58 3.94 -26.00
CA GLY A 227 12.00 5.11 -26.76
C GLY A 227 12.65 4.71 -28.10
N LEU A 228 13.57 3.75 -28.08
CA LEU A 228 14.27 3.27 -29.27
C LEU A 228 13.35 2.53 -30.25
N LEU A 229 12.38 1.76 -29.76
CA LEU A 229 11.41 1.05 -30.61
C LEU A 229 10.45 1.98 -31.36
N THR A 230 10.16 3.15 -30.78
CA THR A 230 9.26 4.14 -31.39
C THR A 230 9.94 4.92 -32.52
N LEU A 231 11.28 4.88 -32.60
CA LEU A 231 12.04 5.52 -33.66
C LEU A 231 11.90 4.73 -34.97
N THR A 232 10.91 5.08 -35.77
CA THR A 232 10.89 4.77 -37.21
C THR A 232 11.59 5.92 -37.93
N ASP A 233 12.69 5.61 -38.64
CA ASP A 233 13.44 6.48 -39.57
C ASP A 233 14.54 7.38 -38.99
N ASN A 234 15.62 6.84 -38.41
CA ASN A 234 16.90 7.53 -38.11
C ASN A 234 16.83 8.90 -37.37
N LYS A 235 15.65 9.35 -36.97
CA LYS A 235 15.42 10.59 -36.24
C LYS A 235 15.93 10.41 -34.82
N GLU A 236 16.49 11.49 -34.29
CA GLU A 236 16.88 11.54 -32.89
C GLU A 236 15.63 11.59 -32.02
N LEU A 237 15.61 10.82 -30.93
CA LEU A 237 14.62 10.98 -29.88
C LEU A 237 14.90 12.31 -29.15
N ASP A 238 14.19 13.35 -29.56
CA ASP A 238 14.18 14.66 -28.91
C ASP A 238 13.34 14.65 -27.63
N LEU A 239 13.49 15.69 -26.81
CA LEU A 239 12.78 15.84 -25.54
C LEU A 239 11.25 15.87 -25.76
N ALA A 240 10.77 16.56 -26.80
CA ALA A 240 9.33 16.67 -27.09
C ALA A 240 8.69 15.33 -27.48
N THR A 241 9.39 14.49 -28.25
CA THR A 241 8.90 13.15 -28.60
C THR A 241 8.99 12.22 -27.38
N ALA A 242 10.06 12.31 -26.59
CA ALA A 242 10.18 11.55 -25.34
C ALA A 242 9.05 11.88 -24.35
N GLN A 243 8.74 13.17 -24.18
CA GLN A 243 7.61 13.66 -23.39
C GLN A 243 6.28 13.03 -23.81
N LYS A 244 5.98 13.03 -25.11
CA LYS A 244 4.77 12.39 -25.66
C LYS A 244 4.77 10.88 -25.45
N ILE A 245 5.91 10.20 -25.63
CA ILE A 245 5.99 8.74 -25.46
C ILE A 245 5.76 8.35 -24.00
N PHE A 246 6.33 9.10 -23.06
CA PHE A 246 6.26 8.77 -21.64
C PHE A 246 5.07 9.42 -20.92
N GLY A 247 4.26 10.23 -21.61
CA GLY A 247 3.13 10.95 -21.01
C GLY A 247 3.61 12.01 -20.01
N PHE A 248 4.83 12.52 -20.17
CA PHE A 248 5.40 13.57 -19.34
C PHE A 248 5.22 14.90 -20.06
N PHE A 249 4.58 15.89 -19.44
CA PHE A 249 4.29 17.18 -20.06
C PHE A 249 5.10 18.30 -19.41
N ASP A 250 5.23 19.41 -20.13
CA ASP A 250 6.08 20.54 -19.72
C ASP A 250 5.55 21.20 -18.43
N LYS A 251 6.40 21.31 -17.41
CA LYS A 251 6.08 21.98 -16.14
C LYS A 251 5.78 23.46 -16.34
N SER A 252 6.27 24.07 -17.42
CA SER A 252 5.90 25.42 -17.81
C SER A 252 4.38 25.60 -17.97
N LEU A 253 3.67 24.60 -18.52
CA LEU A 253 2.21 24.62 -18.63
C LEU A 253 1.53 24.57 -17.26
N LEU A 254 2.08 23.80 -16.31
CA LEU A 254 1.58 23.76 -14.93
C LEU A 254 1.82 25.08 -14.20
N ILE A 255 2.99 25.69 -14.38
CA ILE A 255 3.32 26.98 -13.77
C ILE A 255 2.37 28.07 -14.29
N ASP A 256 2.15 28.11 -15.60
CA ASP A 256 1.22 29.06 -16.22
C ASP A 256 -0.23 28.78 -15.77
N MET A 257 -0.63 27.51 -15.65
CA MET A 257 -1.92 27.14 -15.07
C MET A 257 -2.05 27.63 -13.61
N PHE A 258 -1.01 27.47 -12.80
CA PHE A 258 -1.01 27.91 -11.41
C PHE A 258 -1.22 29.42 -11.29
N LYS A 259 -0.60 30.20 -12.19
CA LYS A 259 -0.84 31.64 -12.30
C LYS A 259 -2.30 31.96 -12.65
N LEU A 260 -2.91 31.21 -13.55
CA LEU A 260 -4.31 31.39 -13.95
C LEU A 260 -5.29 30.99 -12.83
N ILE A 261 -4.97 29.95 -12.06
CA ILE A 261 -5.72 29.55 -10.86
C ILE A 261 -5.76 30.72 -9.86
N LEU A 262 -4.61 31.38 -9.63
CA LEU A 262 -4.52 32.55 -8.73
C LEU A 262 -5.29 33.77 -9.25
N GLN A 263 -5.45 33.89 -10.56
CA GLN A 263 -6.23 34.96 -11.20
C GLN A 263 -7.73 34.65 -11.26
N GLY A 264 -8.15 33.42 -10.97
CA GLY A 264 -9.55 32.99 -11.03
C GLY A 264 -10.09 32.78 -12.45
N GLU A 265 -9.23 32.57 -13.45
CA GLU A 265 -9.64 32.40 -14.84
C GLU A 265 -10.06 30.94 -15.16
N GLU A 266 -11.25 30.54 -14.70
CA GLU A 266 -11.74 29.15 -14.77
C GLU A 266 -11.68 28.52 -16.16
N ASN A 267 -12.20 29.20 -17.18
CA ASN A 267 -12.26 28.66 -18.55
C ASN A 267 -10.87 28.33 -19.10
N ARG A 268 -9.89 29.21 -18.87
CA ARG A 268 -8.51 29.02 -19.36
C ARG A 268 -7.79 27.90 -18.62
N VAL A 269 -8.03 27.75 -17.32
CA VAL A 269 -7.47 26.64 -16.51
C VAL A 269 -7.98 25.30 -17.05
N ILE A 270 -9.28 25.17 -17.30
CA ILE A 270 -9.88 23.96 -17.84
C ILE A 270 -9.38 23.68 -19.25
N GLU A 271 -9.25 24.69 -20.11
CA GLU A 271 -8.68 24.52 -21.46
C GLU A 271 -7.23 24.00 -21.43
N ILE A 272 -6.39 24.53 -20.53
CA ILE A 272 -5.00 24.06 -20.40
C ILE A 272 -4.97 22.63 -19.86
N TYR A 273 -5.80 22.32 -18.86
CA TYR A 273 -5.89 20.97 -18.34
C TYR A 273 -6.36 19.96 -19.40
N ARG A 274 -7.35 20.32 -20.23
CA ARG A 274 -7.78 19.48 -21.36
C ARG A 274 -6.67 19.26 -22.39
N LYS A 275 -5.89 20.29 -22.71
CA LYS A 275 -4.71 20.13 -23.58
C LYS A 275 -3.69 19.16 -23.00
N ILE A 276 -3.47 19.20 -21.68
CA ILE A 276 -2.56 18.27 -20.99
C ILE A 276 -3.12 16.85 -21.04
N TYR A 277 -4.42 16.69 -20.78
CA TYR A 277 -5.09 15.40 -20.85
C TYR A 277 -5.07 14.80 -22.27
N ASP A 278 -5.31 15.62 -23.29
CA ASP A 278 -5.27 15.22 -24.71
C ASP A 278 -3.86 14.80 -25.17
N GLN A 279 -2.81 15.23 -24.46
CA GLN A 279 -1.44 14.75 -24.66
C GLN A 279 -1.18 13.36 -24.05
N GLY A 280 -2.19 12.75 -23.40
CA GLY A 280 -2.11 11.41 -22.82
C GLY A 280 -1.60 11.37 -21.39
N VAL A 281 -1.63 12.50 -20.68
CA VAL A 281 -1.18 12.60 -19.29
C VAL A 281 -2.25 11.99 -18.37
N GLU A 282 -1.84 11.05 -17.54
CA GLU A 282 -2.73 10.43 -16.57
C GLU A 282 -3.09 11.40 -15.42
N PRO A 283 -4.36 11.43 -14.98
CA PRO A 283 -4.81 12.26 -13.86
C PRO A 283 -3.94 12.17 -12.59
N LYS A 284 -3.51 10.97 -12.23
CA LYS A 284 -2.65 10.75 -11.05
C LYS A 284 -1.26 11.38 -11.21
N VAL A 285 -0.69 11.33 -12.42
CA VAL A 285 0.60 11.96 -12.72
C VAL A 285 0.47 13.48 -12.59
N PHE A 286 -0.59 14.05 -13.18
CA PHE A 286 -0.89 15.48 -13.06
C PHE A 286 -0.97 15.96 -11.60
N ILE A 287 -1.71 15.25 -10.73
CA ILE A 287 -1.85 15.63 -9.32
C ILE A 287 -0.52 15.54 -8.56
N ASN A 288 0.30 14.52 -8.84
CA ASN A 288 1.63 14.41 -8.22
C ASN A 288 2.58 15.54 -8.69
N ASP A 289 2.55 15.87 -9.98
CA ASP A 289 3.34 17.00 -10.50
C ASP A 289 2.85 18.34 -9.93
N PHE A 290 1.53 18.49 -9.71
CA PHE A 290 0.95 19.65 -9.04
C PHE A 290 1.43 19.76 -7.59
N LEU A 291 1.49 18.65 -6.83
CA LEU A 291 2.07 18.62 -5.48
C LEU A 291 3.52 19.06 -5.49
N GLU A 292 4.34 18.49 -6.38
CA GLU A 292 5.76 18.85 -6.51
C GLU A 292 5.92 20.35 -6.76
N LEU A 293 5.06 20.94 -7.59
CA LEU A 293 5.08 22.36 -7.88
C LEU A 293 4.67 23.23 -6.67
N VAL A 294 3.63 22.82 -5.91
CA VAL A 294 3.26 23.51 -4.66
C VAL A 294 4.40 23.48 -3.65
N TYR A 295 5.13 22.36 -3.56
CA TYR A 295 6.34 22.25 -2.74
C TYR A 295 7.43 23.24 -3.19
N TYR A 296 7.66 23.36 -4.51
CA TYR A 296 8.62 24.34 -5.04
C TYR A 296 8.23 25.78 -4.75
N PHE A 297 6.96 26.15 -4.94
CA PHE A 297 6.48 27.49 -4.58
C PHE A 297 6.71 27.79 -3.09
N LYS A 298 6.48 26.82 -2.21
CA LYS A 298 6.60 27.02 -0.74
C LYS A 298 8.04 27.15 -0.26
N ASN A 299 8.98 26.44 -0.89
CA ASN A 299 10.36 26.29 -0.44
C ASN A 299 11.39 27.01 -1.34
N ILE A 300 10.96 27.85 -2.27
CA ILE A 300 11.90 28.50 -3.21
C ILE A 300 13.00 29.31 -2.54
N ASP A 301 12.75 29.86 -1.34
CA ASP A 301 13.76 30.61 -0.57
C ASP A 301 14.84 29.73 0.06
N SER A 302 14.55 28.44 0.33
CA SER A 302 15.51 27.47 0.87
C SER A 302 16.15 26.60 -0.22
N LEU A 303 15.56 26.56 -1.40
CA LEU A 303 16.09 25.87 -2.56
C LEU A 303 17.17 26.74 -3.22
N THR A 304 18.44 26.47 -2.92
CA THR A 304 19.55 27.00 -3.73
C THR A 304 19.65 26.19 -5.02
N LEU A 305 20.00 26.84 -6.14
CA LEU A 305 20.20 26.19 -7.46
C LEU A 305 21.09 24.92 -7.40
N GLU A 306 21.95 24.84 -6.40
CA GLU A 306 22.98 23.79 -6.27
C GLU A 306 22.59 22.62 -5.35
N SER A 307 21.61 22.77 -4.44
CA SER A 307 21.51 21.85 -3.30
C SER A 307 20.51 20.69 -3.42
N THR A 308 19.50 20.75 -4.29
CA THR A 308 18.50 19.66 -4.34
C THR A 308 17.78 19.58 -5.68
N ASN A 309 17.99 18.45 -6.38
CA ASN A 309 17.17 17.92 -7.46
C ASN A 309 16.94 18.86 -8.65
N PHE A 310 17.81 18.72 -9.67
CA PHE A 310 17.59 19.12 -11.06
C PHE A 310 16.11 18.95 -11.48
N SER A 311 15.32 20.03 -11.45
CA SER A 311 13.89 19.93 -11.83
C SER A 311 13.30 21.21 -12.42
N LEU A 312 14.04 22.32 -12.47
CA LEU A 312 13.56 23.61 -13.01
C LEU A 312 14.65 24.25 -13.86
N ASN A 313 14.29 24.73 -15.05
CA ASN A 313 15.16 25.59 -15.87
C ASN A 313 15.26 27.00 -15.25
N ASP A 314 16.27 27.79 -15.62
CA ASP A 314 16.46 29.16 -15.07
C ASP A 314 15.21 30.06 -15.27
N GLU A 315 14.50 29.88 -16.39
CA GLU A 315 13.25 30.57 -16.67
C GLU A 315 12.10 30.11 -15.76
N GLU A 316 11.98 28.81 -15.52
CA GLU A 316 10.94 28.23 -14.65
C GLU A 316 11.19 28.63 -13.19
N PHE A 317 12.45 28.61 -12.74
CA PHE A 317 12.82 29.06 -11.41
C PHE A 317 12.48 30.54 -11.20
N SER A 318 12.80 31.38 -12.18
CA SER A 318 12.44 32.80 -12.19
C SER A 318 10.92 33.01 -12.10
N LYS A 319 10.14 32.30 -12.93
CA LYS A 319 8.67 32.34 -12.89
C LYS A 319 8.10 31.87 -11.54
N ILE A 320 8.62 30.77 -10.99
CA ILE A 320 8.15 30.25 -9.70
C ILE A 320 8.46 31.24 -8.58
N LYS A 321 9.62 31.90 -8.61
CA LYS A 321 10.01 32.91 -7.63
C LYS A 321 9.12 34.14 -7.68
N GLU A 322 8.79 34.62 -8.88
CA GLU A 322 7.86 35.74 -9.06
C GLU A 322 6.46 35.44 -8.51
N ILE A 323 5.97 34.23 -8.73
CA ILE A 323 4.65 33.79 -8.28
C ILE A 323 4.66 33.56 -6.77
N SER A 324 5.66 32.86 -6.23
CA SER A 324 5.79 32.57 -4.79
C SER A 324 5.77 33.86 -3.95
N ASN A 325 6.49 34.90 -4.38
CA ASN A 325 6.52 36.20 -3.69
C ASN A 325 5.15 36.91 -3.61
N LYS A 326 4.18 36.54 -4.46
CA LYS A 326 2.84 37.14 -4.50
C LYS A 326 1.81 36.35 -3.69
N ILE A 327 2.16 35.17 -3.21
CA ILE A 327 1.22 34.24 -2.57
C ILE A 327 1.52 34.14 -1.08
N ASP A 328 0.48 34.17 -0.27
CA ASP A 328 0.58 33.84 1.14
C ASP A 328 0.86 32.33 1.32
N ASN A 329 1.89 32.01 2.10
CA ASN A 329 2.25 30.65 2.51
C ASN A 329 1.06 29.80 3.00
N GLN A 330 0.05 30.42 3.63
CA GLN A 330 -1.16 29.71 4.06
C GLN A 330 -1.96 29.14 2.87
N ILE A 331 -2.02 29.84 1.74
CA ILE A 331 -2.72 29.40 0.54
C ILE A 331 -2.01 28.18 -0.06
N LEU A 332 -0.66 28.21 -0.10
CA LEU A 332 0.14 27.08 -0.60
C LEU A 332 -0.06 25.82 0.26
N ILE A 333 -0.13 25.96 1.59
CA ILE A 333 -0.40 24.83 2.49
C ILE A 333 -1.81 24.28 2.26
N LEU A 334 -2.80 25.16 2.05
CA LEU A 334 -4.16 24.74 1.75
C LEU A 334 -4.23 23.99 0.41
N PHE A 335 -3.55 24.50 -0.63
CA PHE A 335 -3.45 23.86 -1.93
C PHE A 335 -2.83 22.46 -1.80
N TRP A 336 -1.75 22.33 -1.04
CA TRP A 336 -1.13 21.04 -0.75
C TRP A 336 -2.13 20.05 -0.13
N GLN A 337 -2.87 20.48 0.91
CA GLN A 337 -3.84 19.64 1.59
C GLN A 337 -4.99 19.19 0.67
N PHE A 338 -5.56 20.12 -0.11
CA PHE A 338 -6.62 19.79 -1.06
C PHE A 338 -6.13 18.83 -2.16
N THR A 339 -4.90 19.01 -2.62
CA THR A 339 -4.30 18.14 -3.63
C THR A 339 -4.13 16.71 -3.13
N ILE A 340 -3.65 16.52 -1.88
CA ILE A 340 -3.58 15.18 -1.25
C ILE A 340 -4.97 14.55 -1.15
N LYS A 341 -5.97 15.31 -0.68
CA LYS A 341 -7.34 14.79 -0.56
C LYS A 341 -7.90 14.36 -1.92
N THR A 342 -7.62 15.13 -2.98
CA THR A 342 -8.03 14.77 -4.34
C THR A 342 -7.34 13.49 -4.82
N LEU A 343 -6.10 13.23 -4.42
CA LEU A 343 -5.40 12.00 -4.76
C LEU A 343 -6.14 10.76 -4.23
N ASP A 344 -6.71 10.83 -3.03
CA ASP A 344 -7.57 9.78 -2.48
C ASP A 344 -8.93 9.70 -3.22
N GLU A 345 -9.52 10.85 -3.61
CA GLU A 345 -10.78 10.90 -4.37
C GLU A 345 -10.64 10.25 -5.78
N LEU A 346 -9.46 10.32 -6.41
CA LEU A 346 -9.20 9.72 -7.72
C LEU A 346 -9.30 8.18 -7.73
N ASP A 347 -9.13 7.51 -6.59
CA ASP A 347 -9.26 6.06 -6.48
C ASP A 347 -10.71 5.58 -6.37
N ILE A 348 -11.63 6.50 -6.03
CA ILE A 348 -13.05 6.18 -5.79
C ILE A 348 -13.88 6.44 -7.05
N VAL A 349 -13.51 7.46 -7.84
CA VAL A 349 -14.31 7.95 -8.96
C VAL A 349 -14.01 7.17 -10.25
N SER A 350 -15.06 6.84 -11.00
CA SER A 350 -14.96 6.12 -12.28
C SER A 350 -14.31 6.93 -13.40
N ASN A 351 -14.60 8.24 -13.47
CA ASN A 351 -13.95 9.16 -14.40
C ASN A 351 -13.06 10.14 -13.64
N GLN A 352 -11.78 9.81 -13.57
CA GLN A 352 -10.74 10.60 -12.89
C GLN A 352 -10.57 12.01 -13.47
N ASN A 353 -10.86 12.21 -14.75
CA ASN A 353 -10.69 13.51 -15.41
C ASN A 353 -11.64 14.58 -14.83
N LEU A 354 -12.90 14.19 -14.57
CA LEU A 354 -13.90 15.07 -13.97
C LEU A 354 -13.52 15.48 -12.54
N SER A 355 -12.89 14.57 -11.79
CA SER A 355 -12.40 14.86 -10.44
C SER A 355 -11.31 15.94 -10.44
N ILE A 356 -10.45 15.97 -11.45
CA ILE A 356 -9.42 17.01 -11.57
C ILE A 356 -10.02 18.35 -11.97
N GLU A 357 -10.93 18.39 -12.95
CA GLU A 357 -11.64 19.65 -13.27
C GLU A 357 -12.31 20.22 -12.02
N MET A 358 -12.98 19.36 -11.23
CA MET A 358 -13.59 19.75 -9.95
C MET A 358 -12.58 20.23 -8.91
N PHE A 359 -11.42 19.58 -8.81
CA PHE A 359 -10.33 20.01 -7.93
C PHE A 359 -9.81 21.40 -8.31
N LEU A 360 -9.57 21.66 -9.59
CA LEU A 360 -9.11 22.97 -10.07
C LEU A 360 -10.13 24.07 -9.77
N MET A 361 -11.42 23.81 -10.00
CA MET A 361 -12.52 24.72 -9.63
C MET A 361 -12.55 25.00 -8.12
N ARG A 362 -12.40 23.96 -7.29
CA ARG A 362 -12.35 24.10 -5.82
C ARG A 362 -11.20 24.98 -5.38
N LEU A 363 -10.01 24.84 -5.98
CA LEU A 363 -8.86 25.69 -5.64
C LEU A 363 -9.11 27.17 -5.94
N MET A 364 -9.72 27.49 -7.08
CA MET A 364 -10.05 28.87 -7.45
C MET A 364 -11.07 29.50 -6.48
N TYR A 365 -12.08 28.73 -6.08
CA TYR A 365 -13.08 29.19 -5.10
C TYR A 365 -12.47 29.51 -3.73
N LEU A 366 -11.46 28.75 -3.30
CA LEU A 366 -10.75 29.00 -2.04
C LEU A 366 -9.98 30.33 -2.04
N ILE A 367 -9.44 30.73 -3.20
CA ILE A 367 -8.74 32.02 -3.34
C ILE A 367 -9.73 33.18 -3.21
N ASP A 368 -10.86 33.10 -3.91
CA ASP A 368 -11.88 34.15 -3.91
C ASP A 368 -12.46 34.40 -2.50
N LEU A 369 -12.70 33.34 -1.72
CA LEU A 369 -13.13 33.47 -0.33
C LEU A 369 -12.13 34.24 0.54
N LYS A 370 -10.83 34.08 0.32
CA LYS A 370 -9.80 34.77 1.11
C LYS A 370 -9.64 36.23 0.69
N SER A 371 -9.76 36.53 -0.61
CA SER A 371 -9.71 37.91 -1.12
C SER A 371 -10.86 38.75 -0.58
N ASN A 372 -12.09 38.20 -0.59
CA ASN A 372 -13.28 38.89 -0.10
C ASN A 372 -13.27 39.15 1.43
N ASN A 373 -12.59 38.30 2.21
CA ASN A 373 -12.43 38.51 3.65
C ASN A 373 -11.46 39.66 3.99
N ASN A 374 -10.49 39.97 3.11
CA ASN A 374 -9.56 41.08 3.30
C ASN A 374 -10.19 42.44 2.92
N GLU A 375 -11.16 42.48 1.99
CA GLU A 375 -11.86 43.71 1.60
C GLU A 375 -13.01 44.08 2.56
N THR A 376 -13.61 43.08 3.24
CA THR A 376 -14.73 43.31 4.17
C THR A 376 -14.33 43.89 5.52
N GLU A 377 -13.04 43.98 5.85
CA GLU A 377 -12.57 44.68 7.06
C GLU A 377 -12.55 46.22 6.91
N LYS A 378 -12.82 46.79 5.73
CA LYS A 378 -12.79 48.25 5.51
C LYS A 378 -14.12 48.96 5.29
N ASN A 379 -15.24 48.25 5.11
CA ASN A 379 -16.55 48.90 5.01
C ASN A 379 -17.59 48.17 5.87
N GLY A 380 -17.99 48.85 6.94
CA GLY A 380 -19.04 48.39 7.83
C GLY A 380 -20.41 48.29 7.16
N GLN A 381 -21.14 47.29 7.61
CA GLN A 381 -22.58 47.01 7.46
C GLN A 381 -23.03 46.12 6.27
N SER A 382 -23.34 44.89 6.71
CA SER A 382 -24.52 44.07 6.41
C SER A 382 -24.69 43.45 5.00
N LYS A 383 -24.16 42.22 4.88
CA LYS A 383 -24.90 41.03 4.37
C LYS A 383 -24.05 39.77 4.58
N SER A 384 -24.09 39.22 5.78
CA SER A 384 -23.32 38.03 6.17
C SER A 384 -24.18 37.07 6.97
N ILE A 385 -24.98 36.24 6.28
CA ILE A 385 -25.53 35.01 6.85
C ILE A 385 -25.57 33.98 5.71
N LYS A 386 -24.57 33.08 5.67
CA LYS A 386 -24.46 31.80 4.91
C LYS A 386 -23.07 31.47 4.33
N LYS A 387 -22.08 32.38 4.39
CA LYS A 387 -20.73 32.10 3.83
C LYS A 387 -19.65 31.75 4.88
N GLU A 388 -19.92 31.89 6.18
CA GLU A 388 -18.91 31.67 7.24
C GLU A 388 -18.76 30.20 7.69
N GLU A 389 -19.77 29.34 7.48
CA GLU A 389 -19.74 27.94 7.95
C GLU A 389 -18.65 27.08 7.26
N ILE A 390 -18.30 27.38 6.00
CA ILE A 390 -17.29 26.63 5.26
C ILE A 390 -15.86 26.97 5.73
N ILE A 391 -15.63 28.10 6.41
CA ILE A 391 -14.29 28.51 6.86
C ILE A 391 -14.06 28.12 8.33
N SER A 392 -15.11 28.11 9.15
CA SER A 392 -15.04 27.74 10.57
C SER A 392 -14.73 26.24 10.78
N ASP A 393 -15.26 25.36 9.93
CA ASP A 393 -14.99 23.92 10.05
C ASP A 393 -13.53 23.58 9.70
N PHE A 394 -12.89 24.33 8.79
CA PHE A 394 -11.51 24.07 8.37
C PHE A 394 -10.46 24.70 9.28
N LYS A 395 -10.71 25.88 9.88
CA LYS A 395 -9.80 26.44 10.90
C LYS A 395 -9.69 25.53 12.13
N ASN A 396 -10.78 24.87 12.51
CA ASN A 396 -10.82 23.94 13.63
C ASN A 396 -9.99 22.66 13.38
N ASP A 397 -9.95 22.16 12.14
CA ASP A 397 -9.08 21.03 11.77
C ASP A 397 -7.58 21.40 11.80
N THR A 398 -7.21 22.60 11.35
CA THR A 398 -5.81 23.06 11.39
C THR A 398 -5.25 23.25 12.81
N ILE A 399 -6.07 23.70 13.77
CA ILE A 399 -5.63 23.88 15.17
C ILE A 399 -5.56 22.52 15.89
N ASN A 400 -6.38 21.55 15.49
CA ASN A 400 -6.39 20.20 16.06
C ASN A 400 -5.22 19.33 15.58
N GLN A 401 -4.64 19.60 14.41
CA GLN A 401 -3.47 18.84 13.93
C GLN A 401 -2.15 19.26 14.62
N ILE A 402 -2.01 20.53 15.02
CA ILE A 402 -0.80 21.01 15.72
C ILE A 402 -0.82 20.66 17.22
N LYS A 403 -2.00 20.50 17.83
CA LYS A 403 -2.13 20.04 19.22
C LYS A 403 -2.00 18.53 19.40
N ASN A 404 -2.12 17.73 18.34
CA ASN A 404 -2.05 16.26 18.41
C ASN A 404 -0.63 15.67 18.56
N ILE A 405 0.41 16.49 18.71
CA ILE A 405 1.75 16.02 19.08
C ILE A 405 1.95 16.02 20.61
N SER A 406 0.99 16.54 21.38
CA SER A 406 1.07 16.48 22.84
C SER A 406 -0.31 16.28 23.47
N GLN A 407 -0.49 15.05 23.96
CA GLN A 407 -1.50 14.61 24.93
C GLN A 407 -2.83 14.10 24.34
N GLU A 408 -2.99 12.78 24.44
CA GLU A 408 -4.27 12.10 24.55
C GLU A 408 -5.14 12.76 25.64
N LYS A 409 -6.35 13.22 25.27
CA LYS A 409 -7.62 12.75 25.87
C LYS A 409 -8.83 13.56 25.39
N LYS A 410 -9.84 12.78 24.97
CA LYS A 410 -11.30 12.96 25.16
C LYS A 410 -11.85 14.40 25.13
N THR A 411 -12.61 14.72 24.08
CA THR A 411 -13.96 15.31 24.27
C THR A 411 -14.86 15.18 23.03
N LYS A 412 -16.14 14.98 23.32
CA LYS A 412 -17.32 14.78 22.45
C LYS A 412 -17.60 16.00 21.55
N PRO A 413 -18.34 15.83 20.44
CA PRO A 413 -19.16 16.90 19.88
C PRO A 413 -20.67 16.66 20.07
N GLN A 414 -21.29 17.62 20.74
CA GLN A 414 -22.64 18.19 20.54
C GLN A 414 -22.70 18.84 19.13
N ILE A 415 -23.82 19.10 18.41
CA ILE A 415 -25.20 19.49 18.76
C ILE A 415 -26.12 19.48 17.49
N GLN A 416 -27.45 19.29 17.71
CA GLN A 416 -28.70 19.71 16.99
C GLN A 416 -28.81 19.58 15.45
N THR A 417 -29.65 18.73 14.83
CA THR A 417 -31.14 18.58 14.75
C THR A 417 -31.91 19.70 14.04
N GLU A 418 -32.48 19.38 12.88
CA GLU A 418 -33.85 19.65 12.38
C GLU A 418 -33.99 18.99 10.98
N THR A 419 -35.05 18.33 10.51
CA THR A 419 -36.21 17.59 11.04
C THR A 419 -36.75 16.76 9.87
N LYS A 420 -37.20 15.52 10.11
CA LYS A 420 -38.45 14.95 9.56
C LYS A 420 -38.69 13.62 10.27
N ALA A 421 -39.71 13.64 11.12
CA ALA A 421 -40.13 12.54 11.97
C ALA A 421 -41.04 11.60 11.17
N GLU A 422 -40.74 10.30 11.22
CA GLU A 422 -41.68 9.19 11.04
C GLU A 422 -41.12 8.03 11.90
N ASP A 423 -41.89 7.64 12.92
CA ASP A 423 -41.75 6.53 13.89
C ASP A 423 -40.37 5.91 14.14
N LYS A 424 -39.66 6.43 15.16
CA LYS A 424 -38.42 5.83 15.68
C LYS A 424 -38.72 4.67 16.65
N ASN A 425 -38.37 3.45 16.25
CA ASN A 425 -38.32 2.29 17.15
C ASN A 425 -37.23 2.51 18.23
N SER A 426 -37.64 2.74 19.48
CA SER A 426 -36.69 2.86 20.60
C SER A 426 -36.17 1.49 21.02
N ILE A 427 -34.83 1.31 21.02
CA ILE A 427 -34.18 0.06 21.42
C ILE A 427 -33.75 0.18 22.89
N ASN A 428 -34.50 -0.46 23.79
CA ASN A 428 -34.27 -0.33 25.23
C ASN A 428 -33.60 -1.56 25.85
N SER A 429 -33.50 -2.67 25.12
CA SER A 429 -32.79 -3.88 25.56
C SER A 429 -32.07 -4.58 24.40
N PHE A 430 -31.10 -5.43 24.73
CA PHE A 430 -30.39 -6.26 23.74
C PHE A 430 -31.34 -7.25 23.02
N ASN A 431 -32.39 -7.72 23.70
CA ASN A 431 -33.42 -8.54 23.06
C ASN A 431 -34.25 -7.75 22.04
N ASP A 432 -34.48 -6.46 22.29
CA ASP A 432 -35.17 -5.59 21.31
C ASP A 432 -34.29 -5.36 20.08
N LEU A 433 -32.97 -5.25 20.26
CA LEU A 433 -32.01 -5.15 19.16
C LEU A 433 -32.08 -6.39 18.24
N ILE A 434 -32.17 -7.59 18.82
CA ILE A 434 -32.34 -8.84 18.06
C ILE A 434 -33.71 -8.91 17.37
N LYS A 435 -34.79 -8.47 18.05
CA LYS A 435 -36.13 -8.40 17.44
C LYS A 435 -36.15 -7.46 16.24
N ILE A 436 -35.50 -6.30 16.34
CA ILE A 436 -35.39 -5.32 15.24
C ILE A 436 -34.58 -5.89 14.08
N CYS A 437 -33.49 -6.61 14.35
CA CYS A 437 -32.76 -7.34 13.28
C CYS A 437 -33.68 -8.36 12.57
N THR A 438 -34.60 -8.99 13.32
CA THR A 438 -35.57 -9.94 12.76
C THR A 438 -36.65 -9.23 11.93
N GLN A 439 -37.14 -8.08 12.40
CA GLN A 439 -38.15 -7.26 11.70
C GLN A 439 -37.60 -6.67 10.40
N ASN A 440 -36.34 -6.22 10.41
CA ASN A 440 -35.67 -5.61 9.24
C ASN A 440 -34.97 -6.63 8.32
N ARG A 441 -35.20 -7.94 8.52
CA ARG A 441 -34.67 -9.04 7.71
C ARG A 441 -33.14 -9.13 7.62
N GLU A 442 -32.42 -8.61 8.63
CA GLU A 442 -30.95 -8.68 8.70
C GLU A 442 -30.48 -10.00 9.35
N VAL A 443 -30.56 -11.09 8.59
CA VAL A 443 -30.26 -12.46 9.06
C VAL A 443 -28.80 -12.61 9.51
N LYS A 444 -27.87 -11.93 8.83
CA LYS A 444 -26.43 -12.00 9.14
C LYS A 444 -26.09 -11.35 10.48
N LEU A 445 -26.56 -10.12 10.71
CA LEU A 445 -26.34 -9.40 11.97
C LEU A 445 -26.99 -10.14 13.14
N LYS A 446 -28.19 -10.68 12.95
CA LYS A 446 -28.85 -11.52 13.95
C LYS A 446 -28.00 -12.73 14.34
N PHE A 447 -27.49 -13.47 13.35
CA PHE A 447 -26.64 -14.64 13.60
C PHE A 447 -25.38 -14.28 14.40
N GLU A 448 -24.74 -13.16 14.06
CA GLU A 448 -23.54 -12.71 14.76
C GLU A 448 -23.83 -12.27 16.20
N LEU A 449 -24.94 -11.54 16.41
CA LEU A 449 -25.41 -11.13 17.74
C LEU A 449 -25.80 -12.31 18.64
N GLU A 450 -26.38 -13.36 18.08
CA GLU A 450 -26.83 -14.54 18.85
C GLU A 450 -25.71 -15.53 19.17
N LYS A 451 -24.71 -15.64 18.27
CA LYS A 451 -23.70 -16.71 18.33
C LYS A 451 -22.30 -16.24 18.69
N ASN A 452 -21.91 -15.05 18.25
CA ASN A 452 -20.53 -14.60 18.30
C ASN A 452 -20.32 -13.40 19.24
N VAL A 453 -21.40 -12.86 19.82
CA VAL A 453 -21.40 -11.67 20.67
C VAL A 453 -21.94 -12.00 22.05
N ASN A 454 -21.21 -11.56 23.07
CA ASN A 454 -21.55 -11.65 24.49
C ASN A 454 -21.71 -10.24 25.04
N LEU A 455 -22.91 -9.92 25.54
CA LEU A 455 -23.22 -8.59 26.05
C LEU A 455 -22.48 -8.33 27.38
N VAL A 456 -21.81 -7.19 27.47
CA VAL A 456 -21.11 -6.74 28.69
C VAL A 456 -21.90 -5.62 29.37
N SER A 457 -22.37 -4.64 28.60
CA SER A 457 -23.26 -3.58 29.10
C SER A 457 -24.16 -3.04 27.98
N PHE A 458 -25.38 -2.65 28.35
CA PHE A 458 -26.36 -2.04 27.44
C PHE A 458 -26.88 -0.74 28.05
N GLU A 459 -26.44 0.39 27.50
CA GLU A 459 -26.88 1.74 27.86
C GLU A 459 -27.57 2.39 26.65
N LYS A 460 -28.35 3.44 26.88
CA LYS A 460 -29.00 4.17 25.78
C LYS A 460 -27.94 4.70 24.81
N ASN A 461 -27.99 4.20 23.57
CA ASN A 461 -27.04 4.50 22.48
C ASN A 461 -25.60 4.04 22.71
N ARG A 462 -25.39 3.09 23.64
CA ARG A 462 -24.08 2.50 23.86
C ARG A 462 -24.19 1.01 24.15
N LEU A 463 -23.47 0.24 23.35
CA LEU A 463 -23.43 -1.21 23.40
C LEU A 463 -21.99 -1.65 23.69
N GLU A 464 -21.77 -2.33 24.81
CA GLU A 464 -20.47 -2.92 25.12
C GLU A 464 -20.54 -4.43 24.99
N ILE A 465 -19.64 -4.98 24.18
CA ILE A 465 -19.65 -6.39 23.80
C ILE A 465 -18.28 -7.02 23.95
N SER A 466 -18.27 -8.29 24.32
CA SER A 466 -17.17 -9.22 24.11
C SER A 466 -17.54 -10.16 22.97
N PHE A 467 -16.56 -10.74 22.29
CA PHE A 467 -16.81 -11.54 21.09
C PHE A 467 -15.89 -12.76 21.02
N ASN A 468 -16.32 -13.76 20.26
CA ASN A 468 -15.54 -14.96 19.97
C ASN A 468 -14.72 -14.77 18.67
N ASP A 469 -13.65 -15.56 18.48
CA ASP A 469 -12.68 -15.41 17.37
C ASP A 469 -13.27 -15.48 15.94
N ASN A 470 -14.55 -15.83 15.79
CA ASN A 470 -15.27 -15.95 14.52
C ASN A 470 -16.19 -14.76 14.18
N LEU A 471 -16.05 -13.60 14.84
CA LEU A 471 -16.81 -12.40 14.51
C LEU A 471 -16.35 -11.79 13.17
N ASP A 472 -17.29 -11.32 12.34
CA ASP A 472 -16.95 -10.69 11.07
C ASP A 472 -16.22 -9.35 11.30
N LYS A 473 -15.21 -9.06 10.47
CA LYS A 473 -14.39 -7.85 10.54
C LYS A 473 -15.20 -6.58 10.29
N ASN A 474 -16.30 -6.69 9.54
CA ASN A 474 -17.19 -5.58 9.23
C ASN A 474 -18.39 -5.45 10.19
N PHE A 475 -18.56 -6.36 11.15
CA PHE A 475 -19.72 -6.41 12.03
C PHE A 475 -20.04 -5.08 12.71
N VAL A 476 -19.05 -4.43 13.32
CA VAL A 476 -19.25 -3.16 14.04
C VAL A 476 -19.68 -2.05 13.09
N LYS A 477 -19.08 -2.00 11.90
CA LYS A 477 -19.44 -1.01 10.88
C LYS A 477 -20.87 -1.24 10.41
N ASP A 478 -21.22 -2.46 10.07
CA ASP A 478 -22.54 -2.85 9.57
C ASP A 478 -23.63 -2.62 10.63
N LEU A 479 -23.37 -3.03 11.88
CA LEU A 479 -24.29 -2.82 13.00
C LEU A 479 -24.46 -1.33 13.32
N SER A 480 -23.38 -0.53 13.31
CA SER A 480 -23.45 0.92 13.57
C SER A 480 -24.25 1.67 12.51
N LEU A 481 -24.07 1.30 11.23
CA LEU A 481 -24.83 1.89 10.11
C LEU A 481 -26.30 1.52 10.22
N LYS A 482 -26.61 0.25 10.47
CA LYS A 482 -28.00 -0.23 10.59
C LYS A 482 -28.72 0.35 11.81
N LEU A 483 -28.05 0.45 12.95
CA LEU A 483 -28.62 1.12 14.13
C LEU A 483 -28.89 2.61 13.87
N PHE A 484 -28.03 3.29 13.11
CA PHE A 484 -28.28 4.67 12.69
C PHE A 484 -29.46 4.76 11.71
N GLU A 485 -29.57 3.86 10.74
CA GLU A 485 -30.71 3.78 9.82
C GLU A 485 -32.04 3.54 10.56
N TRP A 486 -32.05 2.68 11.59
CA TRP A 486 -33.27 2.28 12.28
C TRP A 486 -33.72 3.22 13.40
N THR A 487 -32.77 3.82 14.12
CA THR A 487 -33.06 4.66 15.29
C THR A 487 -32.86 6.15 15.01
N GLY A 488 -32.17 6.50 13.92
CA GLY A 488 -31.73 7.86 13.64
C GLY A 488 -30.82 8.43 14.74
N GLU A 489 -30.23 7.57 15.56
CA GLU A 489 -29.32 7.92 16.67
C GLU A 489 -27.99 7.18 16.46
N ARG A 490 -26.87 7.81 16.84
CA ARG A 490 -25.55 7.18 16.72
C ARG A 490 -25.31 6.27 17.92
N TRP A 491 -25.06 5.00 17.66
CA TRP A 491 -24.74 4.01 18.68
C TRP A 491 -23.23 3.85 18.82
N ILE A 492 -22.73 3.89 20.05
CA ILE A 492 -21.32 3.62 20.36
C ILE A 492 -21.19 2.14 20.69
N ILE A 493 -20.50 1.38 19.84
CA ILE A 493 -20.20 -0.04 20.08
C ILE A 493 -18.76 -0.15 20.56
N SER A 494 -18.54 -0.63 21.78
CA SER A 494 -17.21 -0.80 22.38
C SER A 494 -16.90 -2.28 22.66
N PHE A 495 -15.65 -2.67 22.41
CA PHE A 495 -15.15 -4.00 22.74
C PHE A 495 -14.54 -4.03 24.14
N SER A 496 -14.96 -4.99 24.96
CA SER A 496 -14.35 -5.24 26.28
C SER A 496 -13.60 -6.57 26.31
N LYS A 497 -12.52 -6.60 27.10
CA LYS A 497 -11.74 -7.82 27.43
C LYS A 497 -12.31 -8.57 28.64
N SER A 498 -13.33 -8.03 29.31
CA SER A 498 -14.03 -8.71 30.40
C SER A 498 -14.92 -9.82 29.84
N ILE A 499 -15.01 -10.96 30.55
CA ILE A 499 -15.94 -12.04 30.23
C ILE A 499 -17.37 -11.47 30.37
N GLY A 500 -18.03 -11.20 29.24
CA GLY A 500 -19.43 -10.75 29.23
C GLY A 500 -20.40 -11.84 29.65
N GLU A 501 -21.69 -11.53 29.64
CA GLU A 501 -22.72 -12.56 29.83
C GLU A 501 -22.59 -13.65 28.76
N ILE A 502 -22.81 -14.90 29.19
CA ILE A 502 -22.87 -16.07 28.31
C ILE A 502 -23.87 -15.80 27.18
N SER A 503 -23.51 -16.17 25.94
CA SER A 503 -24.32 -15.92 24.74
C SER A 503 -25.76 -16.42 24.93
N ILE A 504 -26.72 -15.77 24.29
CA ILE A 504 -28.14 -16.16 24.38
C ILE A 504 -28.33 -17.62 23.96
N ARG A 505 -27.59 -18.08 22.96
CA ARG A 505 -27.62 -19.48 22.49
C ARG A 505 -27.05 -20.47 23.51
N GLU A 506 -26.03 -20.10 24.26
CA GLU A 506 -25.52 -20.90 25.36
C GLU A 506 -26.45 -20.86 26.59
N LYS A 507 -27.13 -19.73 26.86
CA LYS A 507 -28.21 -19.67 27.87
C LYS A 507 -29.39 -20.58 27.50
N GLU A 508 -29.79 -20.62 26.23
CA GLU A 508 -30.83 -21.53 25.74
C GLU A 508 -30.41 -23.00 25.77
N ASN A 509 -29.16 -23.31 25.38
CA ASN A 509 -28.62 -24.67 25.49
C ASN A 509 -28.50 -25.13 26.94
N ASN A 510 -28.07 -24.25 27.85
CA ASN A 510 -28.01 -24.56 29.29
C ASN A 510 -29.41 -24.80 29.87
N LYS A 511 -30.41 -23.97 29.51
CA LYS A 511 -31.81 -24.22 29.89
C LYS A 511 -32.35 -25.55 29.33
N LYS A 512 -32.03 -25.91 28.07
CA LYS A 512 -32.41 -27.22 27.50
C LYS A 512 -31.73 -28.37 28.24
N ILE A 513 -30.44 -28.26 28.56
CA ILE A 513 -29.69 -29.27 29.32
C ILE A 513 -30.24 -29.41 30.75
N GLU A 514 -30.61 -28.30 31.39
CA GLU A 514 -31.18 -28.28 32.73
C GLU A 514 -32.60 -28.87 32.78
N LEU A 515 -33.44 -28.56 31.79
CA LEU A 515 -34.77 -29.19 31.62
C LEU A 515 -34.66 -30.70 31.36
N LEU A 516 -33.70 -31.13 30.53
CA LEU A 516 -33.43 -32.55 30.27
C LEU A 516 -32.96 -33.28 31.54
N LYS A 517 -32.04 -32.68 32.30
CA LYS A 517 -31.57 -33.25 33.59
C LYS A 517 -32.69 -33.31 34.63
N ASN A 518 -33.51 -32.27 34.75
CA ASN A 518 -34.63 -32.24 35.68
C ASN A 518 -35.70 -33.30 35.33
N PHE A 519 -35.99 -33.51 34.04
CA PHE A 519 -36.93 -34.53 33.62
C PHE A 519 -36.37 -35.96 33.73
N GLN A 520 -35.07 -36.14 33.50
CA GLN A 520 -34.39 -37.42 33.77
C GLN A 520 -34.45 -37.83 35.25
N ASN A 521 -34.61 -36.87 36.15
CA ASN A 521 -34.80 -37.12 37.58
C ASN A 521 -36.27 -37.37 37.99
N SER A 522 -37.24 -37.16 37.08
CA SER A 522 -38.66 -37.40 37.35
C SER A 522 -38.98 -38.89 37.49
N GLU A 523 -40.01 -39.21 38.30
CA GLU A 523 -40.47 -40.60 38.47
C GLU A 523 -40.95 -41.22 37.15
N LEU A 524 -41.47 -40.40 36.24
CA LEU A 524 -42.00 -40.82 34.95
C LEU A 524 -40.89 -41.31 34.00
N TYR A 525 -39.73 -40.64 33.97
CA TYR A 525 -38.58 -41.09 33.19
C TYR A 525 -37.96 -42.37 33.77
N LYS A 526 -37.91 -42.50 35.11
CA LYS A 526 -37.43 -43.73 35.77
C LYS A 526 -38.31 -44.94 35.43
N HIS A 527 -39.64 -44.78 35.46
CA HIS A 527 -40.59 -45.83 35.07
C HIS A 527 -40.46 -46.25 33.60
N VAL A 528 -40.20 -45.29 32.69
CA VAL A 528 -39.99 -45.60 31.26
C VAL A 528 -38.69 -46.37 31.07
N ARG A 529 -37.62 -46.00 31.78
CA ARG A 529 -36.30 -46.65 31.68
C ARG A 529 -36.28 -48.06 32.29
N GLU A 530 -37.09 -48.32 33.31
CA GLU A 530 -37.28 -49.68 33.86
C GLU A 530 -37.99 -50.61 32.86
N LYS A 531 -38.94 -50.10 32.07
CA LYS A 531 -39.64 -50.89 31.04
C LYS A 531 -38.88 -50.97 29.71
N PHE A 532 -38.08 -49.96 29.38
CA PHE A 532 -37.33 -49.86 28.13
C PHE A 532 -35.90 -49.38 28.41
N PRO A 533 -34.94 -50.30 28.62
CA PRO A 533 -33.56 -49.97 29.02
C PRO A 533 -32.79 -49.13 28.00
N ASP A 534 -33.13 -49.27 26.72
CA ASP A 534 -32.43 -48.66 25.58
C ASP A 534 -33.03 -47.31 25.16
N ALA A 535 -34.06 -46.82 25.86
CA ALA A 535 -34.75 -45.59 25.52
C ALA A 535 -33.95 -44.34 25.96
N ASN A 536 -33.58 -43.50 24.99
CA ASN A 536 -32.88 -42.24 25.23
C ASN A 536 -33.82 -41.03 25.07
N LEU A 537 -33.77 -40.10 26.04
CA LEU A 537 -34.53 -38.85 25.99
C LEU A 537 -33.81 -37.86 25.07
N VAL A 538 -34.37 -37.59 23.89
CA VAL A 538 -33.76 -36.73 22.87
C VAL A 538 -34.20 -35.27 23.02
N GLU A 539 -35.48 -35.00 23.31
CA GLU A 539 -36.01 -33.64 23.43
C GLU A 539 -37.26 -33.60 24.33
N ILE A 540 -37.50 -32.46 25.01
CA ILE A 540 -38.73 -32.20 25.79
C ILE A 540 -39.43 -31.01 25.14
N ILE A 541 -40.67 -31.23 24.69
CA ILE A 541 -41.50 -30.19 24.09
C ILE A 541 -42.55 -29.76 25.14
N PRO A 542 -42.47 -28.55 25.72
CA PRO A 542 -43.51 -28.06 26.60
C PRO A 542 -44.82 -27.88 25.81
N LYS A 543 -45.94 -28.33 26.38
CA LYS A 543 -47.26 -28.08 25.81
C LYS A 543 -47.47 -26.57 25.77
N LYS A 544 -47.73 -26.00 24.59
CA LYS A 544 -48.22 -24.62 24.48
C LYS A 544 -49.59 -24.58 25.16
N GLU A 545 -49.75 -23.72 26.16
CA GLU A 545 -51.08 -23.34 26.64
C GLU A 545 -51.82 -22.72 25.45
N HIS A 546 -52.98 -23.30 25.11
CA HIS A 546 -53.96 -22.63 24.30
C HIS A 546 -54.59 -21.57 25.21
N ASP A 547 -54.32 -20.30 24.95
CA ASP A 547 -55.15 -19.21 25.45
C ASP A 547 -56.54 -19.37 24.82
N GLU A 548 -57.54 -19.68 25.66
CA GLU A 548 -58.95 -19.35 25.44
C GLU A 548 -59.18 -17.85 25.67
#